data_AF-A0A7N6ABV0-F1
#
_entry.id   AF-A0A7N6ABV0-F1
#
_cell.length_a   1.000
_cell.length_b   1.000
_cell.length_c   1.000
_cell.angle_alpha   90.00
_cell.angle_beta   90.00
_cell.angle_gamma   90.00
#
_symmetry.space_group_name_H-M   'P 1'
#
loop_
_entity.id
_entity.type
_entity.pdbx_description
1 polymer ?
#
loop_
_entity_poly.entity_id
_entity_poly.type
_entity_poly.pdbx_seq_one_letter_code
_entity_poly.pdbx_strand_id
1 'polypeptide(L)'
;MITELVWSGAFLCILFNLILFQTSHSADGVYEVSFYCNAVVSNTGDIFWLPPAIYKSACAIEVQNFPFDQQNCTLKFRSWTYDHTEIDLILTSDFASRDDFTPSGEWDIVSLPARKNEDPNDITYLDITYDFVIKRKPLFYTINLIIPCVLITSLAILVFYLPSDCGEKMTLCISVLLALTVFLLLISKIVPPTSLAVPLIGKYLMFTMVLVTFSIVSTVCVLNVHHRSPSTHYMPDWVKRLFLVRLPTFLLMRRPGYSNIRLGGIRTDNDSGGFSDLRRPVAGAERDAELEEAVDGVRYIAEHMKTEDDDEGVNWKYVAMVIDRLFLWIFILVCVVGTLGLFMQPLFQSYNTPTADETE
;
A
#
# COMPACT_ATOMS: atom_id res chain seq x y z
N MET A 1 22.26 5.55 -2.36
CA MET A 1 22.36 5.93 -0.94
C MET A 1 23.64 5.28 -0.42
N ILE A 2 24.74 6.03 -0.44
CA ILE A 2 26.06 5.53 -0.07
C ILE A 2 26.14 5.68 1.46
N THR A 3 26.01 4.59 2.19
CA THR A 3 26.30 4.56 3.61
C THR A 3 27.80 4.33 3.74
N GLU A 4 28.54 5.37 4.14
CA GLU A 4 29.97 5.27 4.42
C GLU A 4 30.15 4.46 5.73
N LEU A 5 30.61 3.22 5.59
CA LEU A 5 31.04 2.39 6.70
C LEU A 5 32.57 2.49 6.78
N VAL A 6 33.08 3.18 7.80
CA VAL A 6 34.51 3.26 8.10
C VAL A 6 34.88 2.03 8.93
N TRP A 7 35.87 1.27 8.48
CA TRP A 7 36.34 0.06 9.14
C TRP A 7 37.84 0.15 9.43
N SER A 8 38.23 -0.14 10.67
CA SER A 8 39.62 -0.23 11.11
C SER A 8 39.91 -1.70 11.42
N GLY A 9 40.50 -2.43 10.47
CA GLY A 9 40.86 -3.85 10.62
C GLY A 9 42.35 -4.05 10.39
N ALA A 10 43.03 -4.66 11.36
CA ALA A 10 44.47 -4.92 11.34
C ALA A 10 44.88 -5.90 10.22
N PHE A 11 45.68 -5.45 9.25
CA PHE A 11 46.34 -6.30 8.26
C PHE A 11 47.85 -6.17 8.40
N LEU A 12 48.57 -7.21 7.96
CA LEU A 12 50.02 -7.26 7.85
C LEU A 12 50.36 -7.10 6.37
N CYS A 13 50.79 -5.92 5.93
CA CYS A 13 51.08 -5.69 4.51
C CYS A 13 52.30 -4.79 4.36
N ILE A 14 53.50 -5.27 4.00
CA ILE A 14 54.54 -4.33 3.53
C ILE A 14 55.19 -4.82 2.27
N LEU A 15 55.49 -3.84 1.41
CA LEU A 15 56.41 -3.81 0.27
C LEU A 15 55.94 -4.46 -1.03
N PHE A 16 55.00 -5.38 -1.00
CA PHE A 16 54.38 -5.88 -2.21
C PHE A 16 53.19 -4.97 -2.52
N ASN A 17 53.13 -4.40 -3.73
CA ASN A 17 51.99 -3.61 -4.22
C ASN A 17 50.71 -4.46 -4.20
N LEU A 18 50.12 -4.65 -3.02
CA LEU A 18 48.77 -5.13 -2.80
C LEU A 18 47.83 -4.00 -3.17
N ILE A 19 47.86 -3.63 -4.45
CA ILE A 19 46.81 -2.88 -5.12
C ILE A 19 45.59 -3.78 -5.02
N LEU A 20 44.61 -3.39 -4.21
CA LEU A 20 43.35 -4.10 -4.07
C LEU A 20 42.72 -4.32 -5.44
N PHE A 21 42.70 -5.57 -5.91
CA PHE A 21 41.75 -5.95 -6.96
C PHE A 21 40.37 -6.13 -6.35
N GLN A 22 39.66 -5.02 -6.12
CA GLN A 22 38.21 -5.09 -6.07
C GLN A 22 37.73 -5.30 -7.51
N THR A 23 37.14 -6.46 -7.79
CA THR A 23 36.59 -6.83 -9.11
C THR A 23 35.84 -5.67 -9.75
N SER A 24 36.32 -5.14 -10.89
CA SER A 24 35.61 -4.34 -11.92
C SER A 24 34.64 -3.22 -11.51
N HIS A 25 34.53 -2.90 -10.23
CA HIS A 25 33.40 -2.20 -9.62
C HIS A 25 33.80 -1.48 -8.32
N SER A 26 35.03 -0.97 -8.20
CA SER A 26 35.22 0.17 -7.29
C SER A 26 34.36 1.31 -7.81
N ALA A 27 33.38 1.73 -7.02
CA ALA A 27 32.39 2.72 -7.46
C ALA A 27 33.04 4.08 -7.80
N ASP A 28 34.23 4.33 -7.28
CA ASP A 28 35.05 5.53 -7.44
C ASP A 28 36.36 5.32 -8.24
N GLY A 29 36.67 4.08 -8.64
CA GLY A 29 37.87 3.78 -9.44
C GLY A 29 39.21 4.00 -8.73
N VAL A 30 39.21 4.16 -7.40
CA VAL A 30 40.43 4.25 -6.59
C VAL A 30 40.71 2.89 -5.94
N TYR A 31 41.91 2.37 -6.16
CA TYR A 31 42.32 1.01 -5.74
C TYR A 31 43.43 1.03 -4.67
N GLU A 32 43.97 2.20 -4.36
CA GLU A 32 45.04 2.37 -3.37
C GLU A 32 44.49 2.82 -2.01
N VAL A 33 45.27 2.59 -0.96
CA VAL A 33 44.96 3.07 0.39
C VAL A 33 44.94 4.59 0.44
N SER A 34 43.99 5.16 1.19
CA SER A 34 43.83 6.61 1.27
C SER A 34 44.98 7.31 2.01
N PHE A 35 45.67 6.59 2.89
CA PHE A 35 46.78 7.12 3.68
C PHE A 35 47.89 6.08 3.83
N TYR A 36 49.08 6.42 3.35
CA TYR A 36 50.29 5.62 3.52
C TYR A 36 50.88 5.87 4.92
N CYS A 37 50.57 5.00 5.87
CA CYS A 37 51.08 5.09 7.23
C CYS A 37 52.46 4.45 7.38
N ASN A 38 53.11 4.74 8.52
CA ASN A 38 54.35 4.10 8.89
C ASN A 38 54.16 2.60 9.18
N ALA A 39 55.29 1.93 9.05
CA ALA A 39 55.52 0.50 9.14
C ALA A 39 56.22 0.14 10.44
N VAL A 40 55.74 -0.86 11.17
CA VAL A 40 56.46 -1.35 12.36
C VAL A 40 57.27 -2.58 11.97
N VAL A 41 58.58 -2.48 12.07
CA VAL A 41 59.51 -3.58 11.73
C VAL A 41 60.11 -4.15 13.02
N SER A 42 59.98 -5.46 13.19
CA SER A 42 60.54 -6.22 14.30
C SER A 42 62.00 -6.64 14.04
N ASN A 43 62.73 -6.99 15.10
CA ASN A 43 64.11 -7.50 15.00
C ASN A 43 64.22 -8.87 14.32
N THR A 44 63.11 -9.62 14.25
CA THR A 44 62.96 -10.89 13.53
C THR A 44 62.85 -10.71 12.02
N GLY A 45 62.63 -9.47 11.55
CA GLY A 45 62.29 -9.19 10.17
C GLY A 45 60.79 -9.24 9.88
N ASP A 46 59.95 -9.47 10.90
CA ASP A 46 58.49 -9.38 10.76
C ASP A 46 58.05 -7.93 10.64
N ILE A 47 57.10 -7.68 9.76
CA ILE A 47 56.69 -6.33 9.40
C ILE A 47 55.18 -6.17 9.55
N PHE A 48 54.74 -5.25 10.42
CA PHE A 48 53.32 -4.95 10.66
C PHE A 48 52.93 -3.59 10.09
N TRP A 49 51.83 -3.53 9.33
CA TRP A 49 51.39 -2.32 8.64
C TRP A 49 49.88 -2.25 8.49
N LEU A 50 49.30 -1.25 9.15
CA LEU A 50 47.87 -1.05 9.24
C LEU A 50 47.47 0.31 8.65
N PRO A 51 47.38 0.44 7.32
CA PRO A 51 46.94 1.67 6.69
C PRO A 51 45.42 1.84 6.85
N PRO A 52 44.94 3.02 7.29
CA PRO A 52 43.51 3.29 7.29
C PRO A 52 43.03 3.51 5.84
N ALA A 53 41.92 2.87 5.47
CA ALA A 53 41.35 2.95 4.14
C ALA A 53 39.83 3.05 4.20
N ILE A 54 39.25 3.81 3.27
CA ILE A 54 37.81 3.88 3.03
C ILE A 54 37.55 3.25 1.67
N TYR A 55 36.95 2.06 1.67
CA TYR A 55 36.64 1.35 0.44
C TYR A 55 35.19 1.59 0.01
N LYS A 56 34.99 1.90 -1.28
CA LYS A 56 33.67 1.96 -1.90
C LYS A 56 33.49 0.78 -2.84
N SER A 57 32.74 -0.22 -2.41
CA SER A 57 32.40 -1.38 -3.24
C SER A 57 31.09 -1.19 -3.98
N ALA A 58 31.04 -1.67 -5.24
CA ALA A 58 29.76 -1.93 -5.86
C ALA A 58 29.30 -3.35 -5.53
N CYS A 59 28.07 -3.41 -5.05
CA CYS A 59 27.37 -4.61 -4.68
C CYS A 59 26.02 -4.59 -5.41
N ALA A 60 25.62 -5.73 -5.97
CA ALA A 60 24.30 -5.86 -6.55
C ALA A 60 23.27 -5.92 -5.42
N ILE A 61 22.32 -5.00 -5.41
CA ILE A 61 21.30 -4.92 -4.37
C ILE A 61 20.11 -5.80 -4.74
N GLU A 62 19.78 -6.74 -3.87
CA GLU A 62 18.59 -7.56 -4.02
C GLU A 62 17.37 -6.83 -3.44
N VAL A 63 16.49 -6.34 -4.32
CA VAL A 63 15.34 -5.49 -3.94
C VAL A 63 14.06 -6.27 -3.62
N GLN A 64 14.04 -7.59 -3.75
CA GLN A 64 12.81 -8.39 -3.70
C GLN A 64 12.01 -8.19 -2.40
N ASN A 65 12.70 -8.21 -1.26
CA ASN A 65 12.10 -8.14 0.08
C ASN A 65 12.20 -6.76 0.73
N PHE A 66 12.55 -5.71 -0.03
CA PHE A 66 12.62 -4.35 0.50
C PHE A 66 11.30 -3.94 1.20
N PRO A 67 11.33 -3.34 2.41
CA PRO A 67 12.48 -2.89 3.22
C PRO A 67 13.00 -3.91 4.25
N PHE A 68 12.53 -5.16 4.19
CA PHE A 68 12.97 -6.27 5.04
C PHE A 68 14.10 -7.07 4.36
N ASP A 69 14.90 -6.40 3.55
CA ASP A 69 15.95 -6.99 2.75
C ASP A 69 17.21 -7.31 3.58
N GLN A 70 17.86 -8.39 3.17
CA GLN A 70 19.20 -8.77 3.58
C GLN A 70 20.08 -8.70 2.35
N GLN A 71 21.26 -8.09 2.49
CA GLN A 71 22.21 -7.92 1.42
C GLN A 71 23.47 -8.71 1.75
N ASN A 72 24.09 -9.29 0.71
CA ASN A 72 25.38 -9.94 0.80
C ASN A 72 26.35 -9.21 -0.14
N CYS A 73 27.15 -8.33 0.43
CA CYS A 73 28.08 -7.51 -0.33
C CYS A 73 29.50 -7.97 -0.12
N THR A 74 30.22 -8.24 -1.20
CA THR A 74 31.56 -8.84 -1.13
C THR A 74 32.64 -7.78 -1.30
N LEU A 75 33.65 -7.77 -0.43
CA LEU A 75 34.91 -7.05 -0.63
C LEU A 75 36.00 -8.05 -1.02
N LYS A 76 36.64 -7.82 -2.17
CA LYS A 76 37.69 -8.70 -2.69
C LYS A 76 39.04 -8.00 -2.60
N PHE A 77 40.00 -8.69 -2.00
CA PHE A 77 41.38 -8.28 -1.83
C PHE A 77 42.28 -9.26 -2.57
N ARG A 78 43.10 -8.74 -3.48
CA ARG A 78 44.09 -9.48 -4.26
C ARG A 78 45.21 -8.52 -4.62
N SER A 79 46.42 -9.02 -4.87
CA SER A 79 47.52 -8.27 -5.45
C SER A 79 47.34 -8.02 -6.95
N TRP A 80 47.68 -6.82 -7.39
CA TRP A 80 47.72 -6.50 -8.82
C TRP A 80 49.03 -6.89 -9.49
N THR A 81 50.15 -6.79 -8.77
CA THR A 81 51.48 -6.95 -9.37
C THR A 81 52.05 -8.35 -9.26
N TYR A 82 51.60 -9.12 -8.28
CA TYR A 82 52.13 -10.45 -7.96
C TYR A 82 51.02 -11.48 -8.05
N ASP A 83 51.36 -12.68 -8.47
CA ASP A 83 50.45 -13.82 -8.55
C ASP A 83 50.69 -14.81 -7.40
N HIS A 84 49.83 -15.82 -7.29
CA HIS A 84 49.89 -16.85 -6.24
C HIS A 84 51.25 -17.60 -6.19
N THR A 85 52.01 -17.62 -7.28
CA THR A 85 53.34 -18.25 -7.32
C THR A 85 54.43 -17.45 -6.61
N GLU A 86 54.19 -16.17 -6.36
CA GLU A 86 55.17 -15.23 -5.78
C GLU A 86 54.78 -14.81 -4.36
N ILE A 87 53.49 -14.64 -4.10
CA ILE A 87 52.96 -14.29 -2.79
C ILE A 87 51.81 -15.23 -2.40
N ASP A 88 51.73 -15.56 -1.12
CA ASP A 88 50.59 -16.25 -0.54
C ASP A 88 49.85 -15.32 0.43
N LEU A 89 48.52 -15.31 0.33
CA LEU A 89 47.62 -14.49 1.14
C LEU A 89 46.94 -15.41 2.15
N ILE A 90 47.27 -15.22 3.42
CA ILE A 90 46.76 -16.06 4.52
C ILE A 90 45.79 -15.23 5.36
N LEU A 91 44.63 -15.80 5.65
CA LEU A 91 43.64 -15.22 6.55
C LEU A 91 44.12 -15.32 8.00
N THR A 92 44.13 -14.20 8.72
CA THR A 92 44.41 -14.18 10.17
C THR A 92 43.25 -14.80 10.96
N SER A 93 42.02 -14.63 10.50
CA SER A 93 40.80 -15.14 11.11
C SER A 93 39.72 -15.40 10.06
N ASP A 94 38.85 -16.39 10.32
CA ASP A 94 37.73 -16.74 9.44
C ASP A 94 36.58 -15.71 9.48
N PHE A 95 36.59 -14.84 10.50
CA PHE A 95 35.64 -13.74 10.65
C PHE A 95 36.39 -12.42 10.83
N ALA A 96 35.83 -11.35 10.28
CA ALA A 96 36.36 -10.01 10.50
C ALA A 96 36.01 -9.49 11.91
N SER A 97 37.01 -8.96 12.64
CA SER A 97 36.84 -8.43 14.01
C SER A 97 35.98 -7.16 14.04
N ARG A 98 35.01 -7.08 14.97
CA ARG A 98 34.10 -5.93 15.13
C ARG A 98 34.44 -5.07 16.35
N ASP A 99 35.67 -5.15 16.88
CA ASP A 99 36.03 -4.60 18.20
C ASP A 99 35.89 -3.07 18.30
N ASP A 100 36.05 -2.33 17.19
CA ASP A 100 35.90 -0.86 17.13
C ASP A 100 34.74 -0.43 16.20
N PHE A 101 33.66 -1.23 16.18
CA PHE A 101 32.50 -0.96 15.33
C PHE A 101 31.48 -0.04 16.01
N THR A 102 31.17 1.08 15.37
CA THR A 102 30.02 1.92 15.74
C THR A 102 28.78 1.48 14.95
N PRO A 103 27.66 1.11 15.61
CA PRO A 103 26.48 0.59 14.93
C PRO A 103 25.82 1.64 14.01
N SER A 104 25.38 1.18 12.83
CA SER A 104 24.68 2.03 11.87
C SER A 104 23.20 2.20 12.23
N GLY A 105 22.65 3.37 11.89
CA GLY A 105 21.24 3.69 12.08
C GLY A 105 20.30 3.00 11.08
N GLU A 106 20.81 2.54 9.93
CA GLU A 106 20.02 1.92 8.87
C GLU A 106 20.29 0.41 8.70
N TRP A 107 21.51 -0.04 9.00
CA TRP A 107 21.94 -1.42 8.73
C TRP A 107 22.48 -2.08 9.99
N ASP A 108 22.11 -3.34 10.20
CA ASP A 108 22.71 -4.22 11.19
C ASP A 108 23.62 -5.24 10.50
N ILE A 109 24.79 -5.47 11.07
CA ILE A 109 25.73 -6.49 10.58
C ILE A 109 25.33 -7.84 11.19
N VAL A 110 24.90 -8.78 10.34
CA VAL A 110 24.56 -10.14 10.75
C VAL A 110 25.86 -10.94 10.89
N SER A 111 26.56 -11.20 9.78
CA SER A 111 27.80 -11.99 9.73
C SER A 111 28.84 -11.33 8.82
N LEU A 112 30.13 -11.55 9.13
CA LEU A 112 31.27 -11.07 8.34
C LEU A 112 32.29 -12.20 8.08
N PRO A 113 31.91 -13.28 7.38
CA PRO A 113 32.85 -14.35 7.08
C PRO A 113 33.88 -13.90 6.05
N ALA A 114 35.08 -14.45 6.18
CA ALA A 114 36.21 -14.26 5.31
C ALA A 114 36.56 -15.59 4.65
N ARG A 115 36.93 -15.57 3.37
CA ARG A 115 37.25 -16.78 2.60
C ARG A 115 38.39 -16.53 1.62
N LYS A 116 39.33 -17.46 1.60
CA LYS A 116 40.40 -17.55 0.60
C LYS A 116 39.83 -18.31 -0.59
N ASN A 117 39.84 -17.73 -1.79
CA ASN A 117 39.47 -18.48 -3.00
C ASN A 117 40.70 -18.67 -3.89
N GLU A 118 40.86 -19.91 -4.33
CA GLU A 118 41.87 -20.35 -5.29
C GLU A 118 41.10 -21.00 -6.46
N ASP A 119 41.40 -20.62 -7.70
CA ASP A 119 40.73 -21.22 -8.86
C ASP A 119 41.51 -22.47 -9.31
N PRO A 120 40.90 -23.68 -9.32
CA PRO A 120 41.59 -24.88 -9.78
C PRO A 120 42.01 -24.81 -11.26
N ASN A 121 41.35 -23.98 -12.07
CA ASN A 121 41.65 -23.84 -13.50
C ASN A 121 42.73 -22.80 -13.77
N ASP A 122 42.93 -21.85 -12.86
CA ASP A 122 43.93 -20.80 -12.95
C ASP A 122 44.81 -20.82 -11.69
N ILE A 123 45.95 -21.50 -11.80
CA ILE A 123 46.93 -21.64 -10.70
C ILE A 123 47.51 -20.30 -10.24
N THR A 124 47.36 -19.22 -11.02
CA THR A 124 47.83 -17.87 -10.66
C THR A 124 46.80 -17.08 -9.85
N TYR A 125 45.54 -17.53 -9.85
CA TYR A 125 44.44 -16.83 -9.21
C TYR A 125 44.41 -17.08 -7.71
N LEU A 126 44.53 -15.99 -6.95
CA LEU A 126 44.36 -15.98 -5.50
C LEU A 126 43.65 -14.70 -5.06
N ASP A 127 42.56 -14.82 -4.31
CA ASP A 127 41.93 -13.69 -3.64
C ASP A 127 41.46 -14.02 -2.21
N ILE A 128 41.40 -12.98 -1.38
CA ILE A 128 40.69 -13.01 -0.09
C ILE A 128 39.40 -12.22 -0.27
N THR A 129 38.27 -12.86 0.00
CA THR A 129 36.96 -12.23 -0.05
C THR A 129 36.35 -12.13 1.34
N TYR A 130 35.89 -10.94 1.72
CA TYR A 130 35.07 -10.69 2.90
C TYR A 130 33.63 -10.48 2.48
N ASP A 131 32.72 -11.30 3.01
CA ASP A 131 31.29 -11.20 2.70
C ASP A 131 30.58 -10.42 3.81
N PHE A 132 29.99 -9.28 3.44
CA PHE A 132 29.22 -8.42 4.34
C PHE A 132 27.75 -8.80 4.26
N VAL A 133 27.32 -9.62 5.22
CA VAL A 133 25.93 -10.00 5.36
C VAL A 133 25.25 -8.98 6.27
N ILE A 134 24.52 -8.04 5.67
CA ILE A 134 23.88 -6.92 6.36
C ILE A 134 22.36 -6.97 6.22
N LYS A 135 21.65 -6.57 7.26
CA LYS A 135 20.18 -6.54 7.31
C LYS A 135 19.69 -5.12 7.55
N ARG A 136 18.69 -4.68 6.79
CA ARG A 136 18.13 -3.32 6.92
C ARG A 136 17.20 -3.21 8.14
N LYS A 137 17.24 -2.07 8.82
CA LYS A 137 16.25 -1.64 9.81
C LYS A 137 14.99 -1.06 9.12
N PRO A 138 13.83 -1.74 9.16
CA PRO A 138 12.67 -1.38 8.33
C PRO A 138 11.81 -0.25 8.91
N LEU A 139 12.06 0.22 10.13
CA LEU A 139 11.16 1.11 10.88
C LEU A 139 10.88 2.43 10.14
N PHE A 140 11.92 3.07 9.61
CA PHE A 140 11.79 4.33 8.88
C PHE A 140 10.87 4.18 7.66
N TYR A 141 11.06 3.13 6.87
CA TYR A 141 10.26 2.84 5.68
C TYR A 141 8.84 2.39 6.03
N THR A 142 8.67 1.70 7.16
CA THR A 142 7.35 1.30 7.65
C THR A 142 6.50 2.52 8.01
N ILE A 143 7.06 3.45 8.78
CA ILE A 143 6.33 4.65 9.22
C ILE A 143 6.06 5.60 8.06
N ASN A 144 7.03 5.82 7.18
CA ASN A 144 6.93 6.86 6.15
C ASN A 144 6.34 6.37 4.83
N LEU A 145 6.33 5.05 4.57
CA LEU A 145 5.77 4.49 3.33
C LEU A 145 4.55 3.59 3.58
N ILE A 146 4.63 2.65 4.53
CA ILE A 146 3.52 1.69 4.71
C ILE A 146 2.31 2.36 5.36
N ILE A 147 2.51 3.12 6.45
CA ILE A 147 1.40 3.75 7.18
C ILE A 147 0.59 4.72 6.29
N PRO A 148 1.19 5.67 5.55
CA PRO A 148 0.44 6.55 4.66
C PRO A 148 -0.32 5.80 3.57
N CYS A 149 0.25 4.72 3.02
CA CYS A 149 -0.43 3.91 2.03
C CYS A 149 -1.68 3.21 2.61
N VAL A 150 -1.56 2.60 3.80
CA VAL A 150 -2.71 2.02 4.51
C VAL A 150 -3.78 3.06 4.79
N LEU A 151 -3.40 4.27 5.22
CA LEU A 151 -4.35 5.38 5.46
C LEU A 151 -5.04 5.83 4.17
N ILE A 152 -4.34 5.94 3.04
CA ILE A 152 -4.95 6.29 1.75
C ILE A 152 -5.95 5.21 1.32
N THR A 153 -5.61 3.92 1.48
CA THR A 153 -6.52 2.82 1.15
C THR A 153 -7.75 2.78 2.06
N SER A 154 -7.62 3.12 3.35
CA SER A 154 -8.75 3.18 4.26
C SER A 154 -9.68 4.37 3.95
N LEU A 155 -9.13 5.51 3.56
CA LEU A 155 -9.92 6.65 3.05
C LEU A 155 -10.67 6.29 1.77
N ALA A 156 -10.06 5.52 0.85
CA ALA A 156 -10.74 5.03 -0.34
C ALA A 156 -11.95 4.12 -0.01
N ILE A 157 -11.83 3.25 1.01
CA ILE A 157 -12.97 2.43 1.49
C ILE A 157 -14.04 3.32 2.14
N LEU A 158 -13.63 4.32 2.92
CA LEU A 158 -14.54 5.23 3.63
C LEU A 158 -15.47 6.00 2.66
N VAL A 159 -15.05 6.24 1.42
CA VAL A 159 -15.89 6.84 0.36
C VAL A 159 -17.20 6.08 0.17
N PHE A 160 -17.19 4.74 0.21
CA PHE A 160 -18.41 3.92 0.06
C PHE A 160 -19.30 3.92 1.30
N TYR A 161 -18.78 4.35 2.44
CA TYR A 161 -19.57 4.51 3.65
C TYR A 161 -20.35 5.84 3.65
N LEU A 162 -19.84 6.86 2.97
CA LEU A 162 -20.44 8.18 2.92
C LEU A 162 -21.64 8.20 1.95
N PRO A 163 -22.85 8.61 2.41
CA PRO A 163 -24.01 8.73 1.53
C PRO A 163 -23.79 9.83 0.49
N SER A 164 -24.26 9.57 -0.74
CA SER A 164 -24.15 10.51 -1.86
C SER A 164 -25.02 11.77 -1.71
N ASP A 165 -25.94 11.80 -0.75
CA ASP A 165 -26.78 12.97 -0.46
C ASP A 165 -25.96 14.16 0.08
N CYS A 166 -24.78 13.92 0.66
CA CYS A 166 -23.94 14.97 1.26
C CYS A 166 -23.13 15.79 0.24
N GLY A 167 -23.07 15.40 -1.04
CA GLY A 167 -22.29 16.11 -2.09
C GLY A 167 -20.76 16.02 -1.95
N GLU A 168 -20.23 15.87 -0.73
CA GLU A 168 -18.79 15.82 -0.42
C GLU A 168 -18.08 14.53 -0.88
N LYS A 169 -18.84 13.53 -1.33
CA LYS A 169 -18.31 12.25 -1.81
C LYS A 169 -17.30 12.42 -2.95
N MET A 170 -17.55 13.37 -3.86
CA MET A 170 -16.66 13.65 -4.99
C MET A 170 -15.39 14.38 -4.57
N THR A 171 -15.50 15.34 -3.64
CA THR A 171 -14.35 16.04 -3.07
C THR A 171 -13.39 15.04 -2.42
N LEU A 172 -13.91 14.12 -1.60
CA LEU A 172 -13.11 13.07 -0.96
C LEU A 172 -12.40 12.17 -2.00
N CYS A 173 -13.09 11.78 -3.08
CA CYS A 173 -12.48 10.99 -4.15
C CYS A 173 -11.31 11.71 -4.83
N ILE A 174 -11.48 13.01 -5.14
CA ILE A 174 -10.45 13.81 -5.79
C ILE A 174 -9.24 13.99 -4.86
N SER A 175 -9.46 14.27 -3.58
CA SER A 175 -8.39 14.38 -2.58
C SER A 175 -7.61 13.07 -2.41
N VAL A 176 -8.30 11.92 -2.40
CA VAL A 176 -7.65 10.59 -2.34
C VAL A 176 -6.81 10.33 -3.59
N LEU A 177 -7.31 10.68 -4.78
CA LEU A 177 -6.56 10.55 -6.03
C LEU A 177 -5.28 11.40 -6.03
N LEU A 178 -5.37 12.66 -5.57
CA LEU A 178 -4.21 13.54 -5.47
C LEU A 178 -3.19 13.05 -4.43
N ALA A 179 -3.64 12.56 -3.29
CA ALA A 179 -2.74 11.97 -2.29
C ALA A 179 -2.00 10.74 -2.84
N LEU A 180 -2.71 9.88 -3.59
CA LEU A 180 -2.12 8.72 -4.24
C LEU A 180 -1.03 9.11 -5.26
N THR A 181 -1.28 10.11 -6.11
CA THR A 181 -0.30 10.53 -7.12
C THR A 181 0.94 11.15 -6.49
N VAL A 182 0.80 11.99 -5.46
CA VAL A 182 1.94 12.56 -4.72
C VAL A 182 2.76 11.45 -4.05
N PHE A 183 2.09 10.49 -3.42
CA PHE A 183 2.75 9.38 -2.75
C PHE A 183 3.50 8.47 -3.73
N LEU A 184 2.93 8.21 -4.91
CA LEU A 184 3.59 7.49 -5.99
C LEU A 184 4.87 8.20 -6.47
N LEU A 185 4.84 9.53 -6.62
CA LEU A 185 6.00 10.33 -7.00
C LEU A 185 7.10 10.33 -5.92
N LEU A 186 6.74 10.23 -4.64
CA LEU A 186 7.71 10.08 -3.56
C LEU A 186 8.44 8.73 -3.66
N ILE A 187 7.69 7.65 -3.87
CA ILE A 187 8.25 6.30 -3.94
C ILE A 187 9.16 6.13 -5.15
N SER A 188 8.79 6.67 -6.32
CA SER A 188 9.63 6.58 -7.53
C SER A 188 11.00 7.24 -7.38
N LYS A 189 11.18 8.10 -6.35
CA LYS A 189 12.47 8.70 -6.02
C LYS A 189 13.29 7.90 -5.00
N ILE A 190 12.63 7.05 -4.19
CA ILE A 190 13.29 6.26 -3.14
C ILE A 190 13.70 4.88 -3.66
N VAL A 191 12.86 4.27 -4.49
CA VAL A 191 13.14 2.95 -5.08
C VAL A 191 13.98 3.12 -6.34
N PRO A 192 15.12 2.41 -6.48
CA PRO A 192 15.94 2.51 -7.68
C PRO A 192 15.17 1.98 -8.90
N PRO A 193 15.32 2.60 -10.08
CA PRO A 193 14.67 2.15 -11.32
C PRO A 193 15.34 0.85 -11.80
N THR A 194 14.92 -0.27 -11.22
CA THR A 194 15.45 -1.61 -11.54
C THR A 194 14.31 -2.48 -12.06
N SER A 195 14.53 -3.10 -13.21
CA SER A 195 13.56 -3.99 -13.87
C SER A 195 13.78 -5.48 -13.56
N LEU A 196 14.90 -5.82 -12.87
CA LEU A 196 15.28 -7.20 -12.59
C LEU A 196 14.29 -7.91 -11.66
N ALA A 197 13.73 -7.19 -10.69
CA ALA A 197 12.66 -7.69 -9.83
C ALA A 197 11.83 -6.53 -9.27
N VAL A 198 10.51 -6.71 -9.20
CA VAL A 198 9.62 -5.74 -8.54
C VAL A 198 9.72 -5.94 -7.01
N PRO A 199 10.08 -4.91 -6.23
CA PRO A 199 10.20 -5.03 -4.78
C PRO A 199 8.84 -5.32 -4.14
N LEU A 200 8.81 -5.94 -2.96
CA LEU A 200 7.58 -6.24 -2.23
C LEU A 200 6.72 -4.99 -2.02
N ILE A 201 7.35 -3.87 -1.63
CA ILE A 201 6.66 -2.58 -1.53
C ILE A 201 6.05 -2.17 -2.89
N GLY A 202 6.75 -2.38 -4.00
CA GLY A 202 6.25 -2.08 -5.34
C GLY A 202 5.05 -2.92 -5.72
N LYS A 203 5.05 -4.22 -5.38
CA LYS A 203 3.89 -5.11 -5.58
C LYS A 203 2.68 -4.64 -4.78
N TYR A 204 2.89 -4.28 -3.51
CA TYR A 204 1.85 -3.73 -2.65
C TYR A 204 1.29 -2.41 -3.20
N LEU A 205 2.16 -1.50 -3.62
CA LEU A 205 1.74 -0.22 -4.17
C LEU A 205 0.99 -0.37 -5.50
N MET A 206 1.41 -1.26 -6.40
CA MET A 206 0.65 -1.53 -7.62
C MET A 206 -0.73 -2.11 -7.31
N PHE A 207 -0.81 -3.04 -6.35
CA PHE A 207 -2.09 -3.57 -5.88
C PHE A 207 -3.00 -2.46 -5.32
N THR A 208 -2.49 -1.60 -4.43
CA THR A 208 -3.26 -0.49 -3.87
C THR A 208 -3.67 0.53 -4.92
N MET A 209 -2.82 0.83 -5.90
CA MET A 209 -3.12 1.76 -6.99
C MET A 209 -4.27 1.27 -7.87
N VAL A 210 -4.24 -0.02 -8.26
CA VAL A 210 -5.33 -0.65 -9.03
C VAL A 210 -6.62 -0.64 -8.21
N LEU A 211 -6.54 -0.99 -6.94
CA LEU A 211 -7.70 -1.00 -6.04
C LEU A 211 -8.32 0.40 -5.88
N VAL A 212 -7.51 1.43 -5.65
CA VAL A 212 -8.00 2.82 -5.53
C VAL A 212 -8.59 3.31 -6.85
N THR A 213 -8.01 2.95 -8.00
CA THR A 213 -8.55 3.33 -9.31
C THR A 213 -9.92 2.68 -9.54
N PHE A 214 -10.06 1.39 -9.24
CA PHE A 214 -11.36 0.70 -9.32
C PHE A 214 -12.37 1.29 -8.32
N SER A 215 -11.91 1.72 -7.15
CA SER A 215 -12.73 2.41 -6.14
C SER A 215 -13.30 3.75 -6.65
N ILE A 216 -12.49 4.53 -7.37
CA ILE A 216 -12.92 5.82 -7.92
C ILE A 216 -13.94 5.59 -9.05
N VAL A 217 -13.67 4.66 -9.97
CA VAL A 217 -14.57 4.34 -11.09
C VAL A 217 -15.92 3.86 -10.57
N SER A 218 -15.92 2.90 -9.63
CA SER A 218 -17.17 2.41 -9.01
C SER A 218 -17.92 3.50 -8.26
N THR A 219 -17.23 4.44 -7.59
CA THR A 219 -17.87 5.60 -6.96
C THR A 219 -18.58 6.50 -7.97
N VAL A 220 -17.95 6.79 -9.11
CA VAL A 220 -18.59 7.58 -10.18
C VAL A 220 -19.82 6.84 -10.74
N CYS A 221 -19.74 5.53 -10.92
CA CYS A 221 -20.88 4.71 -11.33
C CYS A 221 -22.02 4.76 -10.30
N VAL A 222 -21.72 4.65 -9.01
CA VAL A 222 -22.74 4.76 -7.95
C VAL A 222 -23.39 6.14 -7.96
N LEU A 223 -22.59 7.20 -8.11
CA LEU A 223 -23.12 8.56 -8.18
C LEU A 223 -24.02 8.75 -9.40
N ASN A 224 -23.66 8.18 -10.55
CA ASN A 224 -24.50 8.18 -11.74
C ASN A 224 -25.86 7.48 -11.50
N VAL A 225 -25.85 6.35 -10.79
CA VAL A 225 -27.08 5.62 -10.43
C VAL A 225 -27.90 6.40 -9.39
N HIS A 226 -27.27 7.08 -8.43
CA HIS A 226 -27.95 7.87 -7.41
C HIS A 226 -28.70 9.07 -7.98
N HIS A 227 -28.11 9.79 -8.93
CA HIS A 227 -28.76 10.92 -9.62
C HIS A 227 -29.71 10.49 -10.74
N ARG A 228 -29.94 9.18 -10.94
CA ARG A 228 -30.88 8.71 -11.95
C ARG A 228 -32.31 9.02 -11.52
N SER A 229 -32.96 9.92 -12.25
CA SER A 229 -34.35 10.29 -12.02
C SER A 229 -35.31 9.34 -12.74
N PRO A 230 -36.45 8.97 -12.12
CA PRO A 230 -37.48 8.12 -12.75
C PRO A 230 -38.07 8.69 -14.04
N SER A 231 -38.05 10.02 -14.22
CA SER A 231 -38.49 10.67 -15.46
C SER A 231 -37.61 10.38 -16.68
N THR A 232 -36.37 9.92 -16.47
CA THR A 232 -35.40 9.67 -17.56
C THR A 232 -35.17 8.19 -17.83
N HIS A 233 -35.41 7.32 -16.84
CA HIS A 233 -35.02 5.91 -16.91
C HIS A 233 -35.94 5.00 -16.09
N TYR A 234 -36.50 3.99 -16.76
CA TYR A 234 -37.27 2.94 -16.11
C TYR A 234 -36.33 1.91 -15.45
N MET A 235 -36.70 1.40 -14.28
CA MET A 235 -35.92 0.39 -13.58
C MET A 235 -36.29 -1.02 -14.07
N PRO A 236 -35.36 -1.77 -14.70
CA PRO A 236 -35.64 -3.12 -15.16
C PRO A 236 -36.02 -4.06 -14.01
N ASP A 237 -36.90 -5.03 -14.26
CA ASP A 237 -37.38 -5.96 -13.22
C ASP A 237 -36.29 -6.88 -12.67
N TRP A 238 -35.20 -7.10 -13.42
CA TRP A 238 -34.04 -7.82 -12.91
C TRP A 238 -33.27 -6.99 -11.87
N VAL A 239 -33.18 -5.66 -12.04
CA VAL A 239 -32.55 -4.73 -11.08
C VAL A 239 -33.36 -4.70 -9.80
N LYS A 240 -34.69 -4.61 -9.91
CA LYS A 240 -35.61 -4.70 -8.76
C LYS A 240 -35.40 -5.99 -7.97
N ARG A 241 -35.40 -7.15 -8.61
CA ARG A 241 -35.21 -8.44 -7.93
C ARG A 241 -33.81 -8.60 -7.31
N LEU A 242 -32.76 -8.12 -7.97
CA LEU A 242 -31.39 -8.24 -7.48
C LEU A 242 -31.13 -7.29 -6.31
N PHE A 243 -31.41 -5.99 -6.47
CA PHE A 243 -31.03 -4.95 -5.51
C PHE A 243 -32.07 -4.67 -4.43
N LEU A 244 -33.37 -4.94 -4.66
CA LEU A 244 -34.41 -4.72 -3.63
C LEU A 244 -34.70 -5.99 -2.82
N VAL A 245 -34.39 -7.18 -3.34
CA VAL A 245 -34.77 -8.45 -2.69
C VAL A 245 -33.54 -9.29 -2.32
N ARG A 246 -32.69 -9.69 -3.29
CA ARG A 246 -31.56 -10.59 -2.98
C ARG A 246 -30.44 -9.94 -2.17
N LEU A 247 -29.92 -8.81 -2.62
CA LEU A 247 -28.74 -8.17 -2.02
C LEU A 247 -28.97 -7.63 -0.60
N PRO A 248 -30.11 -6.98 -0.27
CA PRO A 248 -30.37 -6.52 1.09
C PRO A 248 -30.48 -7.66 2.10
N THR A 249 -31.04 -8.81 1.70
CA THR A 249 -31.10 -10.02 2.53
C THR A 249 -29.71 -10.61 2.76
N PHE A 250 -28.85 -10.62 1.74
CA PHE A 250 -27.46 -11.06 1.87
C PHE A 250 -26.61 -10.12 2.75
N LEU A 251 -26.81 -8.81 2.62
CA LEU A 251 -26.09 -7.77 3.36
C LEU A 251 -26.73 -7.42 4.72
N LEU A 252 -27.76 -8.17 5.16
CA LEU A 252 -28.50 -7.96 6.41
C LEU A 252 -29.00 -6.52 6.61
N MET A 253 -29.36 -5.83 5.53
CA MET A 253 -29.89 -4.47 5.59
C MET A 253 -31.40 -4.47 5.82
N ARG A 254 -31.83 -3.76 6.86
CA ARG A 254 -33.26 -3.48 7.09
C ARG A 254 -33.67 -2.32 6.19
N ARG A 255 -34.63 -2.53 5.30
CA ARG A 255 -35.22 -1.44 4.49
C ARG A 255 -35.74 -0.36 5.46
N PRO A 256 -35.37 0.93 5.30
CA PRO A 256 -36.00 1.99 6.06
C PRO A 256 -37.51 1.86 5.84
N GLY A 257 -38.23 1.56 6.92
CA GLY A 257 -39.66 1.35 6.85
C GLY A 257 -40.30 2.65 6.38
N TYR A 258 -41.08 2.58 5.31
CA TYR A 258 -42.08 3.58 5.00
C TYR A 258 -42.97 3.67 6.25
N SER A 259 -42.71 4.66 7.11
CA SER A 259 -43.66 5.03 8.13
C SER A 259 -44.89 5.46 7.35
N ASN A 260 -45.84 4.54 7.23
CA ASN A 260 -47.19 4.87 6.84
C ASN A 260 -47.62 5.98 7.79
N ILE A 261 -47.47 7.23 7.35
CA ILE A 261 -48.43 8.26 7.67
C ILE A 261 -49.69 7.75 7.00
N ARG A 262 -50.34 6.78 7.65
CA ARG A 262 -51.79 6.69 7.60
C ARG A 262 -52.18 8.07 8.07
N LEU A 263 -52.40 8.96 7.11
CA LEU A 263 -53.26 10.12 7.25
C LEU A 263 -54.37 9.64 8.19
N GLY A 264 -54.37 10.19 9.40
CA GLY A 264 -55.31 9.78 10.44
C GLY A 264 -56.65 9.68 9.75
N GLY A 265 -57.21 8.46 9.74
CA GLY A 265 -58.54 8.26 9.19
C GLY A 265 -59.39 9.35 9.79
N ILE A 266 -59.97 10.18 8.94
CA ILE A 266 -61.12 10.97 9.32
C ILE A 266 -62.08 9.91 9.87
N ARG A 267 -62.16 9.80 11.20
CA ARG A 267 -63.29 9.18 11.85
C ARG A 267 -64.45 10.04 11.38
N THR A 268 -65.18 9.53 10.40
CA THR A 268 -66.60 9.82 10.30
C THR A 268 -67.21 9.28 11.59
N ASP A 269 -67.11 10.06 12.67
CA ASP A 269 -67.98 9.89 13.81
C ASP A 269 -69.38 10.10 13.24
N ASN A 270 -70.08 8.97 13.09
CA ASN A 270 -71.45 8.89 12.64
C ASN A 270 -72.31 9.37 13.83
N ASP A 271 -72.25 10.66 14.13
CA ASP A 271 -73.06 11.25 15.18
C ASP A 271 -74.48 11.42 14.66
N SER A 272 -75.35 10.56 15.15
CA SER A 272 -76.78 10.58 14.91
C SER A 272 -77.39 11.71 15.76
N GLY A 273 -77.10 12.96 15.41
CA GLY A 273 -77.61 14.16 16.07
C GLY A 273 -78.46 14.97 15.09
N GLY A 274 -79.77 14.99 15.32
CA GLY A 274 -80.75 15.61 14.42
C GLY A 274 -80.49 17.10 14.15
N PHE A 275 -80.42 17.46 12.88
CA PHE A 275 -80.64 18.82 12.40
C PHE A 275 -81.91 18.82 11.55
N SER A 276 -83.03 19.04 12.24
CA SER A 276 -84.30 19.35 11.61
C SER A 276 -84.23 20.70 10.93
N ASP A 277 -84.60 20.68 9.65
CA ASP A 277 -85.33 21.73 8.94
C ASP A 277 -84.55 22.99 8.51
N LEU A 278 -84.09 22.97 7.25
CA LEU A 278 -84.18 24.16 6.40
C LEU A 278 -84.31 23.77 4.92
N ARG A 279 -85.53 23.38 4.52
CA ARG A 279 -85.89 23.31 3.10
C ARG A 279 -86.14 24.74 2.60
N ARG A 280 -85.24 25.27 1.77
CA ARG A 280 -85.55 26.37 0.84
C ARG A 280 -85.21 25.96 -0.60
N PRO A 281 -86.06 26.31 -1.58
CA PRO A 281 -85.98 25.78 -2.92
C PRO A 281 -85.12 26.67 -3.85
N VAL A 282 -84.59 26.03 -4.90
CA VAL A 282 -84.03 26.63 -6.14
C VAL A 282 -82.68 27.38 -6.03
N ALA A 283 -81.60 26.64 -6.28
CA ALA A 283 -80.38 27.03 -7.01
C ALA A 283 -79.46 25.79 -6.98
N GLY A 284 -79.85 24.75 -7.74
CA GLY A 284 -79.27 23.39 -7.69
C GLY A 284 -78.59 23.01 -9.00
N ALA A 285 -77.79 23.93 -9.53
CA ALA A 285 -76.92 23.67 -10.68
C ALA A 285 -75.60 24.45 -10.54
N GLU A 286 -75.63 25.70 -10.07
CA GLU A 286 -74.40 26.49 -9.84
C GLU A 286 -73.61 26.04 -8.60
N ARG A 287 -74.28 25.71 -7.48
CA ARG A 287 -73.60 25.24 -6.26
C ARG A 287 -73.00 23.84 -6.39
N ASP A 288 -73.59 23.01 -7.24
CA ASP A 288 -73.04 21.69 -7.54
C ASP A 288 -71.80 21.82 -8.43
N ALA A 289 -71.76 22.81 -9.34
CA ALA A 289 -70.60 23.11 -10.17
C ALA A 289 -69.41 23.67 -9.37
N GLU A 290 -69.63 24.60 -8.44
CA GLU A 290 -68.56 25.13 -7.56
C GLU A 290 -68.01 24.05 -6.61
N LEU A 291 -68.88 23.15 -6.13
CA LEU A 291 -68.47 22.02 -5.30
C LEU A 291 -67.68 20.98 -6.10
N GLU A 292 -68.09 20.69 -7.34
CA GLU A 292 -67.41 19.76 -8.24
C GLU A 292 -66.01 20.29 -8.63
N GLU A 293 -65.87 21.60 -8.88
CA GLU A 293 -64.57 22.25 -9.14
C GLU A 293 -63.63 22.19 -7.93
N ALA A 294 -64.15 22.43 -6.72
CA ALA A 294 -63.35 22.32 -5.50
C ALA A 294 -62.90 20.87 -5.21
N VAL A 295 -63.77 19.89 -5.46
CA VAL A 295 -63.44 18.46 -5.33
C VAL A 295 -62.40 18.04 -6.36
N ASP A 296 -62.50 18.52 -7.60
CA ASP A 296 -61.52 18.24 -8.65
C ASP A 296 -60.17 18.92 -8.38
N GLY A 297 -60.18 20.13 -7.80
CA GLY A 297 -58.96 20.79 -7.32
C GLY A 297 -58.25 20.01 -6.20
N VAL A 298 -58.99 19.51 -5.21
CA VAL A 298 -58.43 18.65 -4.15
C VAL A 298 -57.97 17.31 -4.71
N ARG A 299 -58.69 16.72 -5.68
CA ARG A 299 -58.29 15.49 -6.36
C ARG A 299 -57.02 15.68 -7.16
N TYR A 300 -56.90 16.78 -7.91
CA TYR A 300 -55.69 17.14 -8.63
C TYR A 300 -54.51 17.32 -7.67
N ILE A 301 -54.69 18.04 -6.55
CA ILE A 301 -53.65 18.19 -5.53
C ILE A 301 -53.27 16.82 -4.94
N ALA A 302 -54.24 15.97 -4.60
CA ALA A 302 -53.98 14.65 -4.05
C ALA A 302 -53.27 13.72 -5.05
N GLU A 303 -53.63 13.79 -6.33
CA GLU A 303 -53.02 13.01 -7.40
C GLU A 303 -51.63 13.54 -7.76
N HIS A 304 -51.44 14.86 -7.74
CA HIS A 304 -50.13 15.49 -7.91
C HIS A 304 -49.20 15.19 -6.74
N MET A 305 -49.67 15.31 -5.49
CA MET A 305 -48.93 14.91 -4.30
C MET A 305 -48.57 13.42 -4.34
N LYS A 306 -49.48 12.56 -4.81
CA LYS A 306 -49.23 11.12 -4.96
C LYS A 306 -48.21 10.80 -6.07
N THR A 307 -48.21 11.56 -7.16
CA THR A 307 -47.28 11.39 -8.28
C THR A 307 -45.91 12.00 -7.95
N GLU A 308 -45.83 13.07 -7.16
CA GLU A 308 -44.58 13.57 -6.57
C GLU A 308 -44.02 12.60 -5.52
N ASP A 309 -44.89 11.91 -4.77
CA ASP A 309 -44.55 10.80 -3.87
C ASP A 309 -44.31 9.46 -4.60
N ASP A 310 -44.37 9.39 -5.95
CA ASP A 310 -44.13 8.13 -6.66
C ASP A 310 -42.73 7.60 -6.32
N ASP A 311 -42.75 6.46 -5.63
CA ASP A 311 -41.64 5.76 -4.96
C ASP A 311 -40.43 5.45 -5.86
N GLU A 312 -40.49 5.70 -7.16
CA GLU A 312 -39.42 5.34 -8.10
C GLU A 312 -38.13 6.12 -7.84
N GLY A 313 -38.20 7.40 -7.46
CA GLY A 313 -37.02 8.18 -7.06
C GLY A 313 -36.37 7.69 -5.76
N VAL A 314 -37.20 7.30 -4.79
CA VAL A 314 -36.75 6.70 -3.52
C VAL A 314 -36.10 5.33 -3.76
N ASN A 315 -36.62 4.55 -4.71
CA ASN A 315 -36.08 3.25 -5.06
C ASN A 315 -34.69 3.33 -5.71
N TRP A 316 -34.41 4.29 -6.60
CA TRP A 316 -33.07 4.46 -7.19
C TRP A 316 -32.02 4.88 -6.16
N LYS A 317 -32.37 5.78 -5.23
CA LYS A 317 -31.49 6.15 -4.10
C LYS A 317 -31.19 4.94 -3.21
N TYR A 318 -32.20 4.12 -2.93
CA TYR A 318 -31.99 2.88 -2.17
C TYR A 318 -31.10 1.88 -2.93
N VAL A 319 -31.28 1.73 -4.24
CA VAL A 319 -30.40 0.89 -5.08
C VAL A 319 -28.95 1.39 -5.03
N ALA A 320 -28.72 2.71 -5.14
CA ALA A 320 -27.39 3.28 -5.02
C ALA A 320 -26.75 2.99 -3.65
N MET A 321 -27.50 3.14 -2.55
CA MET A 321 -27.04 2.78 -1.20
C MET A 321 -26.70 1.29 -1.07
N VAL A 322 -27.48 0.39 -1.68
CA VAL A 322 -27.19 -1.06 -1.67
C VAL A 322 -25.93 -1.37 -2.45
N ILE A 323 -25.72 -0.71 -3.59
CA ILE A 323 -24.50 -0.85 -4.41
C ILE A 323 -23.27 -0.37 -3.62
N ASP A 324 -23.34 0.79 -2.96
CA ASP A 324 -22.27 1.31 -2.09
C ASP A 324 -21.87 0.29 -1.02
N ARG A 325 -22.85 -0.30 -0.33
CA ARG A 325 -22.61 -1.30 0.72
C ARG A 325 -22.04 -2.60 0.17
N LEU A 326 -22.46 -3.03 -1.02
CA LEU A 326 -21.90 -4.20 -1.70
C LEU A 326 -20.42 -3.97 -2.02
N PHE A 327 -20.09 -2.84 -2.66
CA PHE A 327 -18.70 -2.50 -2.97
C PHE A 327 -17.86 -2.35 -1.71
N LEU A 328 -18.38 -1.71 -0.65
CA LEU A 328 -17.70 -1.59 0.63
C LEU A 328 -17.21 -2.95 1.16
N TRP A 329 -18.07 -3.97 1.22
CA TRP A 329 -17.67 -5.29 1.69
C TRP A 329 -16.67 -5.98 0.77
N ILE A 330 -16.82 -5.84 -0.54
CA ILE A 330 -15.87 -6.37 -1.53
C ILE A 330 -14.49 -5.73 -1.34
N PHE A 331 -14.43 -4.40 -1.28
CA PHE A 331 -13.17 -3.67 -1.10
C PHE A 331 -12.51 -3.94 0.24
N ILE A 332 -13.27 -4.03 1.34
CA ILE A 332 -12.72 -4.42 2.64
C ILE A 332 -12.09 -5.81 2.57
N LEU A 333 -12.79 -6.80 2.01
CA LEU A 333 -12.28 -8.16 1.90
C LEU A 333 -11.02 -8.21 1.03
N VAL A 334 -11.04 -7.56 -0.13
CA VAL A 334 -9.88 -7.52 -1.04
C VAL A 334 -8.69 -6.81 -0.38
N CYS A 335 -8.92 -5.70 0.33
CA CYS A 335 -7.86 -5.00 1.07
C CYS A 335 -7.27 -5.85 2.19
N VAL A 336 -8.09 -6.48 3.02
CA VAL A 336 -7.62 -7.32 4.13
C VAL A 336 -6.83 -8.52 3.60
N VAL A 337 -7.37 -9.24 2.61
CA VAL A 337 -6.69 -10.40 2.00
C VAL A 337 -5.41 -9.97 1.29
N GLY A 338 -5.42 -8.86 0.54
CA GLY A 338 -4.25 -8.36 -0.17
C GLY A 338 -3.14 -7.89 0.78
N THR A 339 -3.51 -7.19 1.87
CA THR A 339 -2.56 -6.71 2.88
C THR A 339 -1.95 -7.89 3.64
N LEU A 340 -2.79 -8.82 4.14
CA LEU A 340 -2.30 -10.00 4.85
C LEU A 340 -1.45 -10.89 3.93
N GLY A 341 -1.88 -11.15 2.69
CA GLY A 341 -1.14 -11.99 1.75
C GLY A 341 0.26 -11.46 1.44
N LEU A 342 0.40 -10.14 1.25
CA LEU A 342 1.69 -9.53 0.90
C LEU A 342 2.62 -9.35 2.10
N PHE A 343 2.10 -9.04 3.29
CA PHE A 343 2.92 -8.91 4.51
C PHE A 343 3.24 -10.25 5.18
N MET A 344 2.46 -11.31 4.95
CA MET A 344 2.77 -12.65 5.46
C MET A 344 3.93 -13.31 4.70
N GLN A 345 4.12 -13.00 3.41
CA GLN A 345 5.20 -13.55 2.59
C GLN A 345 6.60 -13.37 3.22
N PRO A 346 7.04 -12.17 3.64
CA PRO A 346 8.34 -11.99 4.29
C PRO A 346 8.43 -12.63 5.68
N LEU A 347 7.32 -12.75 6.43
CA LEU A 347 7.30 -13.40 7.75
C LEU A 347 7.60 -14.90 7.64
N PHE A 348 7.01 -15.59 6.66
CA PHE A 348 7.29 -17.01 6.43
C PHE A 348 8.72 -17.24 5.92
N GLN A 349 9.28 -16.30 5.16
CA GLN A 349 10.64 -16.42 4.64
C GLN A 349 11.70 -16.27 5.76
N SER A 350 11.43 -15.44 6.77
CA SER A 350 12.27 -15.33 7.97
C SER A 350 12.23 -16.57 8.88
N TYR A 351 11.17 -17.40 8.81
CA TYR A 351 11.09 -18.64 9.58
C TYR A 351 11.88 -19.79 8.94
N ASN A 352 11.99 -19.80 7.60
CA ASN A 352 12.64 -20.86 6.85
C ASN A 352 14.14 -20.65 6.61
N THR A 353 14.70 -19.49 6.96
CA THR A 353 16.15 -19.28 6.99
C THR A 353 16.71 -19.91 8.27
N PRO A 354 17.51 -20.99 8.20
CA PRO A 354 18.18 -21.53 9.37
C PRO A 354 19.09 -20.44 9.92
N THR A 355 18.89 -20.06 11.18
CA THR A 355 19.91 -19.39 11.97
C THR A 355 21.10 -20.33 12.04
N ALA A 356 22.17 -20.02 11.32
CA ALA A 356 23.47 -20.68 11.46
C ALA A 356 24.14 -20.27 12.79
N ASP A 357 23.43 -20.51 13.90
CA ASP A 357 23.89 -20.25 15.27
C ASP A 357 23.74 -21.52 16.13
N GLU A 358 23.54 -22.69 15.51
CA GLU A 358 23.52 -23.99 16.18
C GLU A 358 24.31 -25.03 15.37
N THR A 359 25.62 -24.84 15.21
CA THR A 359 26.57 -25.96 15.06
C THR A 359 27.94 -25.51 15.56
N GLU A 360 28.26 -26.02 16.76
CA GLU A 360 29.58 -26.24 17.40
C GLU A 360 30.77 -25.33 17.12
#